data_AF-G0NDH0-F1
#
_entry.id   AF-G0NDH0-F1
#
_cell.length_a   1.000
_cell.length_b   1.000
_cell.length_c   1.000
_cell.angle_alpha   90.00
_cell.angle_beta   90.00
_cell.angle_gamma   90.00
#
_symmetry.space_group_name_H-M   'P 1'
#
loop_
_entity.id
_entity.type
_entity.pdbx_description
1 polymer ?
#
loop_
_entity_poly.entity_id
_entity_poly.type
_entity_poly.pdbx_seq_one_letter_code
_entity_poly.pdbx_strand_id
1 'polypeptide(L)'
;MSFGGDWTGCLHFWDDDKKKWIQVSADKVHQFFRNVLKAEGEIIIFSEIRKYDLDMIPEWRIPGWFGNWHEYTLVETTNWYWSVEKMAEGLFVQRSKSKNIIRCKFGADDRSKDRSEGRSSNVSFGENLMKIAQWIINRRELGNTYHVLDRNCHHFASLLHEAIVRSEGRRLDNTV
;
A
#
# COMPACT_ATOMS: atom_id res chain seq x y z
N MET A 1 -25.14 2.12 -5.22
CA MET A 1 -24.85 2.08 -3.77
C MET A 1 -23.37 1.75 -3.62
N SER A 2 -22.55 2.72 -3.21
CA SER A 2 -21.17 2.45 -2.83
C SER A 2 -21.18 1.86 -1.43
N PHE A 3 -20.73 0.62 -1.26
CA PHE A 3 -20.32 0.10 0.04
C PHE A 3 -18.96 0.73 0.41
N GLY A 4 -18.92 2.06 0.48
CA GLY A 4 -17.73 2.81 0.91
C GLY A 4 -17.74 2.82 2.43
N GLY A 5 -16.74 2.21 3.05
CA GLY A 5 -16.58 2.26 4.50
C GLY A 5 -16.26 3.68 5.00
N ASP A 6 -15.96 3.79 6.29
CA ASP A 6 -15.69 5.05 6.99
C ASP A 6 -14.33 5.65 6.59
N TRP A 7 -14.23 6.08 5.33
CA TRP A 7 -13.01 6.61 4.74
C TRP A 7 -12.55 7.88 5.44
N THR A 8 -11.40 7.79 6.10
CA THR A 8 -10.83 8.85 6.94
C THR A 8 -10.05 9.90 6.15
N GLY A 9 -9.70 9.61 4.90
CA GLY A 9 -8.83 10.45 4.08
C GLY A 9 -7.40 10.61 4.62
N CYS A 10 -6.97 9.67 5.47
CA CYS A 10 -5.67 9.68 6.10
C CYS A 10 -4.84 8.44 5.72
N LEU A 11 -3.54 8.57 5.90
CA LEU A 11 -2.60 7.45 5.83
C LEU A 11 -2.41 6.88 7.23
N HIS A 12 -2.66 5.59 7.38
CA HIS A 12 -2.42 4.83 8.60
C HIS A 12 -1.05 4.17 8.47
N PHE A 13 -0.15 4.45 9.40
CA PHE A 13 1.21 3.93 9.39
C PHE A 13 1.48 3.01 10.58
N TRP A 14 2.05 1.83 10.31
CA TRP A 14 2.54 0.89 11.31
C TRP A 14 4.05 0.68 11.18
N ASP A 15 4.74 0.89 12.30
CA ASP A 15 6.14 0.54 12.45
C ASP A 15 6.24 -0.73 13.29
N ASP A 16 6.77 -1.81 12.70
CA ASP A 16 6.88 -3.09 13.38
C ASP A 16 7.72 -3.03 14.66
N ASP A 17 8.65 -2.08 14.75
CA ASP A 17 9.44 -1.85 15.96
C ASP A 17 8.64 -1.17 17.07
N LYS A 18 7.65 -0.34 16.71
CA LYS A 18 6.86 0.47 17.66
C LYS A 18 5.50 -0.15 18.01
N LYS A 19 5.05 -1.12 17.22
CA LYS A 19 3.82 -1.90 17.43
C LYS A 19 2.58 -1.02 17.64
N LYS A 20 2.46 0.06 16.89
CA LYS A 20 1.32 0.99 16.99
C LYS A 20 0.99 1.65 15.66
N TRP A 21 -0.30 1.73 15.36
CA TRP A 21 -0.83 2.53 14.27
C TRP A 21 -0.78 4.03 14.61
N ILE A 22 -0.29 4.83 13.68
CA ILE A 22 -0.40 6.28 13.72
C ILE A 22 -1.11 6.78 12.48
N GLN A 23 -1.90 7.83 12.64
CA GLN A 23 -2.63 8.44 11.54
C GLN A 23 -1.90 9.71 11.08
N VAL A 24 -1.71 9.81 9.77
CA VAL A 24 -1.04 10.93 9.09
C VAL A 24 -2.04 11.60 8.17
N SER A 25 -2.33 12.87 8.42
CA SER A 25 -3.22 13.67 7.59
C SER A 25 -2.60 13.94 6.22
N ALA A 26 -3.43 14.14 5.21
CA ALA A 26 -3.00 14.28 3.82
C ALA A 26 -1.94 15.38 3.61
N ASP A 27 -2.07 16.52 4.29
CA ASP A 27 -1.14 17.64 4.27
C ASP A 27 0.25 17.31 4.87
N LYS A 28 0.33 16.27 5.70
CA LYS A 28 1.56 15.87 6.40
C LYS A 28 2.27 14.69 5.76
N VAL A 29 1.67 14.00 4.79
CA VAL A 29 2.26 12.78 4.20
C VAL A 29 3.64 13.02 3.61
N HIS A 30 3.84 14.12 2.88
CA HIS A 30 5.16 14.44 2.31
C HIS A 30 6.22 14.61 3.40
N GLN A 31 5.92 15.40 4.42
CA GLN A 31 6.84 15.66 5.53
C GLN A 31 7.08 14.40 6.37
N PHE A 32 6.07 13.56 6.52
CA PHE A 32 6.17 12.30 7.24
C PHE A 32 7.16 11.34 6.55
N PHE A 33 7.02 11.14 5.24
CA PHE A 33 7.95 10.30 4.48
C PHE A 33 9.38 10.86 4.50
N ARG A 34 9.54 12.18 4.32
CA ARG A 34 10.87 12.81 4.32
C ARG A 34 11.52 12.76 5.71
N ASN A 35 10.84 13.24 6.74
CA ASN A 35 11.48 13.53 8.03
C ASN A 35 11.42 12.34 9.00
N VAL A 36 10.31 11.59 9.00
CA VAL A 36 10.11 10.48 9.94
C VAL A 36 10.63 9.17 9.35
N LEU A 37 10.28 8.91 8.08
CA LEU A 37 10.70 7.66 7.42
C LEU A 37 12.08 7.77 6.77
N LYS A 38 12.61 9.00 6.58
CA LYS A 38 13.89 9.23 5.88
C LYS A 38 13.91 8.61 4.47
N ALA A 39 12.76 8.65 3.79
CA ALA A 39 12.48 7.93 2.55
C ALA A 39 13.40 8.32 1.37
N GLU A 40 14.06 9.47 1.41
CA GLU A 40 15.05 9.87 0.39
C GLU A 40 16.29 8.95 0.36
N GLY A 41 16.65 8.36 1.51
CA GLY A 41 17.77 7.42 1.63
C GLY A 41 17.39 5.95 1.44
N GLU A 42 16.12 5.66 1.18
CA GLU A 42 15.63 4.29 0.97
C GLU A 42 15.39 4.05 -0.51
N ILE A 43 16.26 3.27 -1.14
CA ILE A 43 16.16 2.95 -2.57
C ILE A 43 15.27 1.72 -2.72
N ILE A 44 14.29 1.80 -3.61
CA ILE A 44 13.41 0.68 -3.95
C ILE A 44 14.18 -0.31 -4.82
N ILE A 45 14.16 -1.58 -4.42
CA ILE A 45 14.89 -2.67 -5.09
C ILE A 45 13.91 -3.56 -5.83
N PHE A 46 12.74 -3.81 -5.24
CA PHE A 46 11.80 -4.79 -5.75
C PHE A 46 10.36 -4.43 -5.34
N SER A 47 9.41 -4.81 -6.19
CA SER A 47 7.98 -4.68 -5.90
C SER A 47 7.23 -5.95 -6.33
N GLU A 48 6.29 -6.39 -5.50
CA GLU A 48 5.37 -7.49 -5.80
C GLU A 48 3.95 -7.14 -5.37
N ILE A 49 2.97 -7.55 -6.16
CA ILE A 49 1.57 -7.57 -5.72
C ILE A 49 1.35 -8.87 -4.93
N ARG A 50 0.59 -8.78 -3.85
CA ARG A 50 0.27 -9.89 -2.96
C ARG A 50 -1.21 -9.97 -2.66
N LYS A 51 -1.64 -11.16 -2.25
CA LYS A 51 -3.04 -11.47 -1.95
C LYS A 51 -3.15 -12.17 -0.60
N TYR A 52 -4.19 -11.86 0.16
CA TYR A 52 -4.59 -12.68 1.30
C TYR A 52 -6.10 -12.79 1.39
N ASP A 53 -6.60 -13.86 1.98
CA ASP A 53 -8.04 -14.10 2.06
C ASP A 53 -8.70 -13.18 3.10
N LEU A 54 -9.87 -12.63 2.77
CA LEU A 54 -10.66 -11.80 3.69
C LEU A 54 -11.49 -12.65 4.68
N ASP A 55 -11.44 -13.98 4.56
CA ASP A 55 -12.32 -14.91 5.26
C ASP A 55 -12.15 -14.96 6.80
N MET A 56 -11.05 -14.41 7.37
CA MET A 56 -10.79 -14.50 8.82
C MET A 56 -10.94 -13.20 9.60
N ILE A 57 -11.23 -12.07 8.96
CA ILE A 57 -11.51 -10.82 9.68
C ILE A 57 -13.01 -10.53 9.50
N PRO A 58 -13.86 -10.82 10.51
CA PRO A 58 -15.31 -10.74 10.37
C PRO A 58 -15.80 -9.37 9.89
N GLU A 59 -15.10 -8.31 10.30
CA GLU A 59 -15.37 -6.93 9.94
C GLU A 59 -15.11 -6.63 8.46
N TRP A 60 -14.28 -7.42 7.78
CA TRP A 60 -13.81 -7.18 6.40
C TRP A 60 -14.44 -8.13 5.39
N ARG A 61 -15.48 -8.87 5.81
CA ARG A 61 -16.17 -9.86 4.99
C ARG A 61 -17.09 -9.15 4.00
N ILE A 62 -16.62 -8.96 2.77
CA ILE A 62 -17.43 -8.47 1.65
C ILE A 62 -18.33 -9.63 1.16
N PRO A 63 -19.57 -9.37 0.67
CA PRO A 63 -20.39 -10.41 0.04
C PRO A 63 -19.61 -11.14 -1.06
N GLY A 64 -19.65 -12.49 -1.05
CA GLY A 64 -18.75 -13.35 -1.83
C GLY A 64 -18.80 -13.26 -3.36
N TRP A 65 -19.58 -12.33 -3.92
CA TRP A 65 -19.62 -12.03 -5.36
C TRP A 65 -18.48 -11.13 -5.82
N PHE A 66 -17.74 -10.49 -4.92
CA PHE A 66 -16.65 -9.55 -5.25
C PHE A 66 -15.24 -10.14 -5.14
N GLY A 67 -15.13 -11.45 -4.86
CA GLY A 67 -13.88 -12.10 -4.52
C GLY A 67 -13.55 -11.95 -3.02
N ASN A 68 -13.14 -13.04 -2.37
CA ASN A 68 -12.84 -13.06 -0.94
C ASN A 68 -11.34 -12.84 -0.66
N TRP A 69 -10.68 -11.97 -1.39
CA TRP A 69 -9.26 -11.69 -1.17
C TRP A 69 -8.95 -10.19 -1.25
N HIS A 70 -7.94 -9.77 -0.49
CA HIS A 70 -7.41 -8.43 -0.50
C HIS A 70 -6.08 -8.39 -1.25
N GLU A 71 -5.89 -7.36 -2.08
CA GLU A 71 -4.65 -7.12 -2.81
C GLU A 71 -3.85 -5.94 -2.27
N TYR A 72 -2.54 -6.14 -2.11
CA TYR A 72 -1.64 -5.08 -1.66
C TYR A 72 -0.32 -5.10 -2.41
N THR A 73 0.40 -3.99 -2.37
CA THR A 73 1.76 -3.90 -2.93
C THR A 73 2.77 -4.09 -1.82
N LEU A 74 3.63 -5.10 -1.94
CA LEU A 74 4.85 -5.22 -1.14
C LEU A 74 5.99 -4.52 -1.89
N VAL A 75 6.76 -3.75 -1.13
CA VAL A 75 7.92 -3.00 -1.63
C VAL A 75 9.11 -3.36 -0.78
N GLU A 76 10.18 -3.77 -1.43
CA GLU A 76 11.47 -3.99 -0.80
C GLU A 76 12.38 -2.80 -1.11
N THR A 77 13.00 -2.28 -0.06
CA THR A 77 13.97 -1.19 -0.14
C THR A 77 15.30 -1.66 0.44
N THR A 78 16.34 -0.82 0.30
CA THR A 78 17.67 -1.07 0.89
C THR A 78 17.66 -1.42 2.37
N ASN A 79 16.67 -0.94 3.13
CA ASN A 79 16.66 -1.06 4.59
C ASN A 79 15.43 -1.79 5.13
N TRP A 80 14.32 -1.84 4.40
CA TRP A 80 13.03 -2.25 4.95
C TRP A 80 12.18 -2.96 3.90
N TYR A 81 11.31 -3.81 4.41
CA TYR A 81 10.17 -4.33 3.67
C TYR A 81 8.93 -3.53 4.05
N TRP A 82 8.12 -3.20 3.07
CA TRP A 82 6.93 -2.37 3.20
C TRP A 82 5.71 -3.09 2.62
N SER A 83 4.53 -2.88 3.19
CA SER A 83 3.28 -3.05 2.45
C SER A 83 2.51 -1.75 2.37
N VAL A 84 1.85 -1.54 1.24
CA VAL A 84 0.99 -0.39 0.96
C VAL A 84 -0.35 -0.92 0.45
N GLU A 85 -1.41 -0.61 1.18
CA GLU A 85 -2.71 -1.27 1.06
C GLU A 85 -3.82 -0.22 1.08
N LYS A 86 -4.88 -0.45 0.30
CA LYS A 86 -6.07 0.42 0.29
C LYS A 86 -7.22 -0.34 0.91
N MET A 87 -7.66 0.12 2.07
CA MET A 87 -8.76 -0.44 2.85
C MET A 87 -10.00 0.45 2.72
N ALA A 88 -11.11 0.04 3.31
CA ALA A 88 -12.35 0.83 3.27
C ALA A 88 -12.21 2.16 4.04
N GLU A 89 -11.33 2.21 5.04
CA GLU A 89 -11.12 3.31 5.98
C GLU A 89 -10.00 4.27 5.53
N GLY A 90 -9.14 3.86 4.61
CA GLY A 90 -8.00 4.68 4.19
C GLY A 90 -6.87 3.89 3.52
N LEU A 91 -5.72 4.55 3.42
CA LEU A 91 -4.48 3.92 2.97
C LEU A 91 -3.68 3.45 4.18
N PHE A 92 -3.21 2.21 4.13
CA PHE A 92 -2.41 1.60 5.17
C PHE A 92 -1.00 1.34 4.65
N VAL A 93 -0.01 1.78 5.42
CA VAL A 93 1.41 1.57 5.13
C VAL A 93 2.03 0.94 6.36
N GLN A 94 2.77 -0.14 6.17
CA GLN A 94 3.52 -0.74 7.27
C GLN A 94 4.92 -1.13 6.84
N ARG A 95 5.85 -1.15 7.79
CA ARG A 95 7.24 -1.56 7.55
C ARG A 95 7.76 -2.52 8.60
N SER A 96 8.69 -3.39 8.19
CA SER A 96 9.43 -4.29 9.08
C SER A 96 10.79 -4.63 8.46
N LYS A 97 11.75 -5.00 9.31
CA LYS A 97 13.01 -5.61 8.87
C LYS A 97 12.83 -7.04 8.34
N SER A 98 11.66 -7.65 8.56
CA SER A 98 11.34 -9.00 8.10
C SER A 98 10.27 -8.99 7.02
N LYS A 99 10.63 -9.47 5.81
CA LYS A 99 9.67 -9.71 4.72
C LYS A 99 8.53 -10.61 5.16
N ASN A 100 8.82 -11.61 6.00
CA ASN A 100 7.81 -12.54 6.49
C ASN A 100 6.76 -11.84 7.37
N ILE A 101 7.17 -10.87 8.20
CA ILE A 101 6.22 -10.11 9.00
C ILE A 101 5.28 -9.29 8.10
N ILE A 102 5.82 -8.60 7.09
CA ILE A 102 4.99 -7.85 6.14
C ILE A 102 4.01 -8.74 5.38
N ARG A 103 4.42 -9.96 5.05
CA ARG A 103 3.57 -10.94 4.33
C ARG A 103 2.49 -11.54 5.20
N CYS A 104 2.83 -11.90 6.44
CA CYS A 104 1.95 -12.68 7.29
C CYS A 104 1.17 -11.83 8.28
N LYS A 105 1.47 -10.52 8.41
CA LYS A 105 0.80 -9.64 9.37
C LYS A 105 0.26 -8.37 8.76
N PHE A 106 -0.83 -7.89 9.34
CA PHE A 106 -1.36 -6.55 9.14
C PHE A 106 -1.44 -5.87 10.50
N GLY A 107 -0.53 -4.94 10.77
CA GLY A 107 -0.30 -4.44 12.11
C GLY A 107 0.17 -5.55 13.06
N ALA A 108 -0.58 -5.80 14.13
CA ALA A 108 -0.31 -6.87 15.08
C ALA A 108 -0.92 -8.23 14.67
N ASP A 109 -1.92 -8.20 13.80
CA ASP A 109 -2.81 -9.33 13.50
C ASP A 109 -2.26 -10.18 12.37
N ASP A 110 -2.53 -11.48 12.44
CA ASP A 110 -2.10 -12.44 11.42
C ASP A 110 -3.05 -12.39 10.20
N ARG A 111 -2.47 -12.46 9.01
CA ARG A 111 -3.21 -12.64 7.76
C ARG A 111 -3.63 -14.10 7.63
N SER A 112 -4.87 -14.30 7.23
CA SER A 112 -5.56 -15.60 7.12
C SER A 112 -4.82 -16.65 6.29
N LYS A 113 -4.21 -16.25 5.17
CA LYS A 113 -3.43 -17.06 4.21
C LYS A 113 -2.78 -16.14 3.19
N ASP A 114 -1.45 -16.08 3.16
CA ASP A 114 -0.70 -15.39 2.08
C ASP A 114 -0.73 -16.23 0.80
N ARG A 115 -1.33 -15.69 -0.27
CA ARG A 115 -1.31 -16.29 -1.61
C ARG A 115 -0.30 -15.56 -2.49
N SER A 116 0.73 -16.27 -2.92
CA SER A 116 1.70 -15.76 -3.89
C SER A 116 1.15 -15.89 -5.31
N GLU A 117 0.33 -14.94 -5.74
CA GLU A 117 -0.28 -14.96 -7.09
C GLU A 117 -0.19 -13.62 -7.84
N GLY A 118 0.63 -12.67 -7.37
CA GLY A 118 0.73 -11.36 -8.00
C GLY A 118 1.88 -11.21 -9.00
N ARG A 119 1.84 -10.11 -9.73
CA ARG A 119 2.96 -9.63 -10.56
C ARG A 119 4.12 -9.23 -9.64
N SER A 120 5.34 -9.60 -10.00
CA SER A 120 6.56 -9.18 -9.31
C SER A 120 7.58 -8.66 -10.31
N SER A 121 8.40 -7.70 -9.89
CA SER A 121 9.42 -7.10 -10.75
C SER A 121 10.55 -6.52 -9.91
N ASN A 122 11.78 -6.72 -10.39
CA ASN A 122 12.91 -5.90 -9.96
C ASN A 122 12.70 -4.48 -10.49
N VAL A 123 13.08 -3.50 -9.69
CA VAL A 123 12.99 -2.09 -10.06
C VAL A 123 14.37 -1.62 -10.53
N SER A 124 14.41 -0.81 -11.58
CA SER A 124 15.65 -0.16 -12.02
C SER A 124 16.25 0.64 -10.85
N PHE A 125 17.52 0.36 -10.54
CA PHE A 125 18.21 0.97 -9.40
C PHE A 125 18.19 2.52 -9.50
N GLY A 126 17.78 3.20 -8.43
CA GLY A 126 17.91 4.65 -8.29
C GLY A 126 16.66 5.38 -7.81
N GLU A 127 15.48 4.77 -7.86
CA GLU A 127 14.25 5.37 -7.36
C GLU A 127 14.11 5.17 -5.86
N ASN A 128 13.82 6.25 -5.13
CA ASN A 128 13.69 6.22 -3.68
C ASN A 128 12.23 6.13 -3.22
N LEU A 129 12.03 5.80 -1.95
CA LEU A 129 10.71 5.62 -1.34
C LEU A 129 9.84 6.89 -1.38
N MET A 130 10.42 8.09 -1.54
CA MET A 130 9.62 9.31 -1.71
C MET A 130 8.72 9.26 -2.95
N LYS A 131 9.08 8.45 -3.96
CA LYS A 131 8.24 8.27 -5.15
C LYS A 131 6.85 7.76 -4.79
N ILE A 132 6.73 6.88 -3.79
CA ILE A 132 5.43 6.40 -3.31
C ILE A 132 4.62 7.54 -2.70
N ALA A 133 5.25 8.37 -1.87
CA ALA A 133 4.59 9.53 -1.27
C ALA A 133 4.11 10.52 -2.34
N GLN A 134 4.97 10.84 -3.31
CA GLN A 134 4.63 11.72 -4.43
C GLN A 134 3.50 11.16 -5.26
N TRP A 135 3.50 9.86 -5.54
CA TRP A 135 2.43 9.21 -6.28
C TRP A 135 1.09 9.29 -5.54
N ILE A 136 1.06 8.99 -4.23
CA ILE A 136 -0.14 9.12 -3.38
C ILE A 136 -0.70 10.55 -3.42
N ILE A 137 0.19 11.55 -3.30
CA ILE A 137 -0.19 12.97 -3.28
C ILE A 137 -0.69 13.44 -4.64
N ASN A 138 0.06 13.18 -5.72
CA ASN A 138 -0.23 13.67 -7.06
C ASN A 138 -1.53 13.09 -7.60
N ARG A 139 -1.84 11.83 -7.26
CA ARG A 139 -3.11 11.17 -7.64
C ARG A 139 -4.25 11.42 -6.67
N ARG A 140 -4.02 12.19 -5.60
CA ARG A 140 -4.98 12.48 -4.54
C ARG A 140 -5.59 11.19 -3.96
N GLU A 141 -4.79 10.14 -3.79
CA GLU A 141 -5.31 8.82 -3.39
C GLU A 141 -5.97 8.82 -2.01
N LEU A 142 -5.58 9.74 -1.12
CA LEU A 142 -6.23 9.96 0.17
C LEU A 142 -7.62 10.62 0.05
N GLY A 143 -7.90 11.34 -1.03
CA GLY A 143 -9.25 11.83 -1.35
C GLY A 143 -10.10 10.80 -2.11
N ASN A 144 -9.50 9.72 -2.59
CA ASN A 144 -10.19 8.70 -3.39
C ASN A 144 -10.81 7.63 -2.48
N THR A 145 -12.04 7.86 -2.04
CA THR A 145 -12.83 6.91 -1.24
C THR A 145 -12.87 5.52 -1.86
N TYR A 146 -12.87 4.49 -1.01
CA TYR A 146 -12.97 3.11 -1.43
C TYR A 146 -14.27 2.84 -2.19
N HIS A 147 -14.15 2.24 -3.37
CA HIS A 147 -15.29 1.80 -4.16
C HIS A 147 -15.08 0.36 -4.62
N VAL A 148 -15.92 -0.55 -4.12
CA VAL A 148 -15.80 -2.01 -4.32
C VAL A 148 -15.58 -2.40 -5.79
N LEU A 149 -16.20 -1.70 -6.74
CA LEU A 149 -16.15 -2.03 -8.17
C LEU A 149 -15.08 -1.29 -9.00
N ASP A 150 -14.45 -0.23 -8.48
CA ASP A 150 -13.62 0.68 -9.32
C ASP A 150 -12.39 1.21 -8.58
N ARG A 151 -12.52 1.54 -7.29
CA ARG A 151 -11.46 2.16 -6.49
C ARG A 151 -11.18 1.32 -5.25
N ASN A 152 -10.93 0.03 -5.50
CA ASN A 152 -10.71 -0.99 -4.47
C ASN A 152 -9.21 -1.31 -4.30
N CYS A 153 -8.91 -2.29 -3.44
CA CYS A 153 -7.55 -2.75 -3.17
C CYS A 153 -6.82 -3.29 -4.41
N HIS A 154 -7.51 -4.05 -5.29
CA HIS A 154 -6.93 -4.60 -6.53
C HIS A 154 -6.43 -3.50 -7.47
N HIS A 155 -7.28 -2.51 -7.76
CA HIS A 155 -6.93 -1.41 -8.64
C HIS A 155 -5.78 -0.57 -8.06
N PHE A 156 -5.84 -0.29 -6.76
CA PHE A 156 -4.79 0.46 -6.09
C PHE A 156 -3.44 -0.27 -6.12
N ALA A 157 -3.40 -1.54 -5.74
CA ALA A 157 -2.18 -2.33 -5.73
C ALA A 157 -1.57 -2.44 -7.14
N SER A 158 -2.42 -2.62 -8.15
CA SER A 158 -1.99 -2.62 -9.55
C SER A 158 -1.34 -1.30 -9.97
N LEU A 159 -2.00 -0.16 -9.71
CA LEU A 159 -1.52 1.14 -10.15
C LEU A 159 -0.24 1.56 -9.41
N LEU A 160 -0.14 1.27 -8.12
CA LEU A 160 1.07 1.56 -7.34
C LEU A 160 2.25 0.72 -7.82
N HIS A 161 2.06 -0.59 -8.01
CA HIS A 161 3.10 -1.47 -8.54
C HIS A 161 3.59 -0.98 -9.92
N GLU A 162 2.68 -0.61 -10.81
CA GLU A 162 3.04 -0.05 -12.12
C GLU A 162 3.81 1.27 -12.02
N ALA A 163 3.43 2.15 -11.08
CA ALA A 163 4.13 3.42 -10.86
C ALA A 163 5.55 3.23 -10.32
N ILE A 164 5.79 2.16 -9.56
CA ILE A 164 7.12 1.78 -9.08
C ILE A 164 7.96 1.21 -10.24
N VAL A 165 7.41 0.25 -10.98
CA VAL A 165 8.15 -0.53 -11.98
C VAL A 165 8.39 0.22 -13.30
N ARG A 166 7.45 1.04 -13.78
CA ARG A 166 7.56 1.73 -15.09
C ARG A 166 8.48 2.96 -15.07
N SER A 167 9.39 3.04 -14.11
CA SER A 167 10.24 4.21 -13.88
C SER A 167 11.42 4.40 -14.83
N GLU A 168 11.48 3.63 -15.94
CA GLU A 168 12.19 4.05 -17.15
C GLU A 168 11.18 4.36 -18.27
N GLY A 169 10.94 5.65 -18.52
CA GLY A 169 10.47 6.11 -19.83
C GLY A 169 9.02 6.58 -20.01
N ARG A 170 8.20 6.73 -18.98
CA ARG A 170 6.98 7.56 -19.07
C ARG A 170 6.81 8.49 -17.89
N ARG A 171 7.06 9.76 -18.18
CA ARG A 171 6.64 10.95 -17.44
C ARG A 171 5.18 10.78 -16.95
N LEU A 172 4.98 10.86 -15.63
CA LEU A 172 3.65 10.88 -15.00
C LEU A 172 3.05 12.28 -15.17
N ASP A 173 2.76 12.63 -16.41
CA ASP A 173 2.00 13.79 -16.78
C ASP A 173 1.03 13.35 -17.88
N ASN A 174 -0.26 13.43 -17.53
CA ASN A 174 -1.42 13.25 -18.39
C ASN A 174 -1.80 11.80 -18.76
N THR A 175 -2.70 11.23 -17.97
CA THR A 175 -3.84 10.50 -18.55
C THR A 175 -5.11 10.99 -17.85
N VAL A 176 -6.02 11.45 -18.71
CA VAL A 176 -7.29 12.16 -18.53
C VAL A 176 -8.17 11.62 -17.41
#